data_AF-A0AAN8E734-F1
#
_entry.id   AF-A0AAN8E734-F1
#
_cell.length_a   1.000
_cell.length_b   1.000
_cell.length_c   1.000
_cell.angle_alpha   90.00
_cell.angle_beta   90.00
_cell.angle_gamma   90.00
#
_symmetry.space_group_name_H-M   'P 1'
#
loop_
_entity.id
_entity.type
_entity.pdbx_description
1 polymer ?
#
loop_
_entity_poly.entity_id
_entity_poly.type
_entity_poly.pdbx_seq_one_letter_code
_entity_poly.pdbx_strand_id
1 'polypeptide(L)'
;MDDGEDIHWLQNTEWGQCDNCNNMDTVAESVCCREIPAVTRTMEEDGVHSCIIDHPGFRSGCLDIWVLRIAYYGYRQHYGHLQQEGNE
;
A
#
# COMPACT_ATOMS: atom_id res chain seq x y z
N MET A 1 18.81 21.59 -5.22
CA MET A 1 18.19 22.10 -6.44
C MET A 1 16.95 21.26 -6.56
N ASP A 2 15.82 21.88 -6.26
CA ASP A 2 14.50 21.26 -6.28
C ASP A 2 14.04 21.42 -7.73
N ASP A 3 14.32 20.39 -8.51
CA ASP A 3 14.10 20.42 -9.95
C ASP A 3 12.61 20.22 -10.18
N GLY A 4 11.90 21.33 -10.42
CA GLY A 4 10.46 21.40 -10.64
C GLY A 4 9.92 20.66 -11.87
N GLU A 5 10.53 19.55 -12.28
CA GLU A 5 9.96 18.58 -13.25
C GLU A 5 8.84 17.75 -12.64
N ASP A 6 8.78 17.75 -11.31
CA ASP A 6 8.02 16.81 -10.52
C ASP A 6 6.59 17.32 -10.20
N ILE A 7 6.28 18.59 -10.47
CA ILE A 7 4.91 19.12 -10.37
C ILE A 7 3.90 18.47 -11.33
N HIS A 8 4.35 17.76 -12.37
CA HIS A 8 3.45 17.17 -13.38
C HIS A 8 2.70 15.94 -12.86
N TRP A 9 3.10 15.28 -11.79
CA TRP A 9 2.34 14.13 -11.25
C TRP A 9 1.36 14.53 -10.13
N LEU A 10 1.36 15.80 -9.73
CA LEU A 10 0.36 16.34 -8.80
C LEU A 10 -0.98 16.55 -9.48
N GLN A 11 -2.06 16.28 -8.74
CA GLN A 11 -3.44 16.59 -9.12
C GLN A 11 -3.91 15.99 -10.47
N ASN A 12 -3.23 14.96 -10.99
CA ASN A 12 -3.72 14.12 -12.08
C ASN A 12 -3.35 12.65 -11.83
N THR A 13 -3.82 11.76 -12.71
CA THR A 13 -3.62 10.31 -12.65
C THR A 13 -2.96 9.75 -13.91
N GLU A 14 -2.44 10.59 -14.81
CA GLU A 14 -1.88 10.15 -16.10
C GLU A 14 -0.59 9.35 -15.95
N TRP A 15 0.09 9.49 -14.81
CA TRP A 15 1.25 8.68 -14.41
C TRP A 15 0.88 7.24 -14.01
N GLY A 16 -0.37 7.00 -13.62
CA GLY A 16 -0.82 5.70 -13.14
C GLY A 16 -0.88 4.66 -14.25
N GLN A 17 -0.34 3.46 -13.99
CA GLN A 17 -0.42 2.32 -14.91
C GLN A 17 -1.64 1.41 -14.68
N CYS A 18 -2.55 1.82 -13.79
CA CYS A 18 -3.81 1.15 -13.48
C CYS A 18 -4.95 2.16 -13.39
N ASP A 19 -6.19 1.70 -13.56
CA ASP A 19 -7.38 2.57 -13.65
C ASP A 19 -7.91 3.03 -12.28
N ASN A 20 -7.16 2.81 -11.20
CA ASN A 20 -7.61 3.08 -9.82
C ASN A 20 -6.73 4.08 -9.05
N CYS A 21 -5.72 4.66 -9.70
CA CYS A 21 -4.95 5.76 -9.13
C CYS A 21 -5.86 7.00 -8.98
N ASN A 22 -5.62 7.80 -7.94
CA ASN A 22 -6.33 9.06 -7.69
C ASN A 22 -5.33 10.22 -7.62
N ASN A 23 -5.86 11.43 -7.76
CA ASN A 23 -5.08 12.66 -7.55
C ASN A 23 -4.57 12.69 -6.11
N MET A 24 -3.26 12.80 -5.95
CA MET A 24 -2.61 12.92 -4.64
C MET A 24 -2.09 14.34 -4.42
N ASP A 25 -2.04 14.74 -3.14
CA ASP A 25 -1.63 16.09 -2.73
C ASP A 25 -0.11 16.25 -2.80
N THR A 26 0.64 15.15 -2.76
CA THR A 26 2.10 15.15 -2.80
C THR A 26 2.68 14.17 -3.81
N VAL A 27 3.93 14.47 -4.15
CA VAL A 27 4.88 13.62 -4.86
C VAL A 27 4.92 12.19 -4.37
N ALA A 28 5.20 12.08 -3.08
CA ALA A 28 5.58 10.83 -2.46
C ALA A 28 4.38 9.88 -2.41
N GLU A 29 3.17 10.44 -2.50
CA GLU A 29 1.92 9.71 -2.53
C GLU A 29 1.49 9.31 -3.95
N SER A 30 2.04 9.95 -4.99
CA SER A 30 1.72 9.69 -6.40
C SER A 30 2.42 8.41 -6.89
N VAL A 31 2.04 7.26 -6.31
CA VAL A 31 2.66 5.95 -6.57
C VAL A 31 1.61 4.95 -7.02
N CYS A 32 1.90 4.21 -8.10
CA CYS A 32 1.00 3.21 -8.64
C CYS A 32 1.30 1.84 -8.02
N CYS A 33 0.27 1.03 -7.76
CA CYS A 33 0.46 -0.34 -7.28
C CYS A 33 1.35 -1.20 -8.20
N ARG A 34 1.44 -0.84 -9.48
CA ARG A 34 2.28 -1.53 -10.49
C ARG A 34 3.74 -1.10 -10.48
N GLU A 35 4.09 -0.04 -9.77
CA GLU A 35 5.46 0.47 -9.63
C GLU A 35 6.17 -0.12 -8.41
N ILE A 36 5.42 -0.76 -7.50
CA ILE A 36 5.94 -1.36 -6.28
C ILE A 36 6.28 -2.84 -6.57
N PRO A 37 7.57 -3.24 -6.64
CA PRO A 37 7.95 -4.57 -7.12
C PRO A 37 7.36 -5.73 -6.30
N ALA A 38 7.20 -5.53 -4.99
CA ALA A 38 6.58 -6.52 -4.12
C ALA A 38 5.09 -6.72 -4.44
N VAL A 39 4.37 -5.62 -4.74
CA VAL A 39 2.94 -5.65 -5.09
C VAL A 39 2.75 -6.29 -6.45
N THR A 40 3.54 -5.89 -7.45
CA THR A 40 3.49 -6.48 -8.80
C THR A 40 3.74 -7.99 -8.76
N ARG A 41 4.72 -8.45 -7.96
CA ARG A 41 4.98 -9.89 -7.78
C ARG A 41 3.77 -10.63 -7.20
N THR A 42 3.17 -10.12 -6.14
CA THR A 42 1.97 -10.72 -5.54
C THR A 42 0.81 -10.78 -6.54
N MET A 43 0.63 -9.73 -7.34
CA MET A 43 -0.37 -9.73 -8.42
C MET A 43 -0.08 -10.79 -9.48
N GLU A 44 1.17 -10.90 -9.93
CA GLU A 44 1.59 -11.88 -10.95
C GLU A 44 1.45 -13.33 -10.47
N GLU A 45 1.76 -13.61 -9.21
CA GLU A 45 1.65 -14.95 -8.59
C GLU A 45 0.22 -15.49 -8.66
N ASP A 46 -0.79 -14.61 -8.53
CA ASP A 46 -2.20 -14.96 -8.58
C ASP A 46 -2.89 -14.57 -9.92
N GLY A 47 -2.11 -14.24 -10.96
CA GLY A 47 -2.61 -13.99 -12.32
C GLY A 47 -3.40 -12.68 -12.48
N VAL A 48 -3.17 -11.70 -11.61
CA VAL A 48 -3.79 -10.39 -11.63
C VAL A 48 -2.88 -9.42 -12.38
N HIS A 49 -3.41 -8.71 -13.39
CA HIS A 49 -2.59 -7.82 -14.23
C HIS A 49 -3.08 -6.36 -14.26
N SER A 50 -4.31 -6.11 -13.78
CA SER A 50 -4.95 -4.79 -13.82
C SER A 50 -4.55 -3.90 -12.63
N CYS A 51 -4.89 -4.32 -11.42
CA CYS A 51 -4.69 -3.53 -10.21
C CYS A 51 -4.65 -4.43 -8.97
N ILE A 52 -3.93 -4.02 -7.93
CA ILE A 52 -3.87 -4.77 -6.66
C ILE A 52 -5.25 -4.92 -6.00
N ILE A 53 -6.18 -4.00 -6.26
CA ILE A 53 -7.52 -4.08 -5.66
C ILE A 53 -8.34 -5.25 -6.20
N ASP A 54 -8.00 -5.74 -7.41
CA ASP A 54 -8.65 -6.89 -8.03
C ASP A 54 -8.07 -8.22 -7.52
N HIS A 55 -6.99 -8.17 -6.75
CA HIS A 55 -6.39 -9.35 -6.16
C HIS A 55 -7.36 -10.02 -5.17
N PRO A 56 -7.55 -11.35 -5.26
CA PRO A 56 -8.57 -12.06 -4.45
C PRO A 56 -8.37 -11.89 -2.94
N GLY A 57 -7.12 -11.74 -2.50
CA GLY A 57 -6.78 -11.48 -1.10
C GLY A 57 -6.92 -10.02 -0.64
N PHE A 58 -7.09 -9.03 -1.53
CA PHE A 58 -7.06 -7.62 -1.15
C PHE A 58 -8.24 -7.24 -0.25
N ARG A 59 -9.46 -7.63 -0.64
CA ARG A 59 -10.67 -7.29 0.12
C ARG A 59 -10.66 -7.90 1.52
N SER A 60 -10.34 -9.19 1.63
CA SER A 60 -10.31 -9.89 2.92
C SER A 60 -9.10 -9.51 3.78
N GLY A 61 -7.93 -9.30 3.17
CA GLY A 61 -6.69 -8.99 3.88
C GLY A 61 -6.57 -7.53 4.33
N CYS A 62 -7.06 -6.59 3.52
CA CYS A 62 -6.82 -5.15 3.73
C CYS A 62 -8.08 -4.35 4.08
N LEU A 63 -9.28 -4.81 3.70
CA LEU A 63 -10.53 -4.05 3.89
C LEU A 63 -11.52 -4.67 4.89
N ASP A 64 -11.34 -5.95 5.26
CA ASP A 64 -12.20 -6.59 6.24
C ASP A 64 -11.80 -6.22 7.67
N ILE A 65 -12.63 -5.39 8.33
CA ILE A 65 -12.37 -4.90 9.68
C ILE A 65 -12.21 -6.00 10.73
N TRP A 66 -12.85 -7.16 10.54
CA TRP A 66 -12.76 -8.26 11.49
C TRP A 66 -11.43 -9.00 11.34
N VAL A 67 -10.98 -9.21 10.10
CA VAL A 67 -9.64 -9.76 9.81
C VAL A 67 -8.56 -8.83 10.37
N LEU A 68 -8.67 -7.52 10.13
CA LEU A 68 -7.71 -6.54 10.65
C LEU A 68 -7.66 -6.54 12.19
N ARG A 69 -8.80 -6.66 12.87
CA ARG A 69 -8.85 -6.78 14.34
C ARG A 69 -8.18 -8.06 14.84
N ILE A 70 -8.43 -9.19 14.19
CA ILE A 70 -7.81 -10.48 14.54
C ILE A 70 -6.29 -10.37 14.38
N ALA A 71 -5.81 -9.84 13.24
CA ALA A 71 -4.39 -9.62 13.00
C ALA A 71 -3.76 -8.71 14.06
N TYR A 72 -4.43 -7.60 14.42
CA TYR A 72 -3.97 -6.69 15.47
C TYR A 72 -3.88 -7.37 16.85
N TYR A 73 -4.91 -8.11 17.27
CA TYR A 73 -4.89 -8.79 18.56
C TYR A 73 -3.82 -9.88 18.60
N GLY A 74 -3.66 -10.65 17.52
CA GLY A 74 -2.57 -11.62 17.39
C GLY A 74 -1.21 -10.96 17.51
N TYR A 75 -0.98 -9.86 16.77
CA TYR A 75 0.27 -9.09 16.86
C TYR A 75 0.54 -8.62 18.28
N ARG A 76 -0.45 -8.02 18.96
CA ARG A 76 -0.30 -7.55 20.34
C ARG A 76 -0.01 -8.68 21.33
N GLN A 77 -0.60 -9.86 21.16
CA GLN A 77 -0.35 -10.99 22.04
C GLN A 77 1.11 -11.46 21.94
N HIS A 78 1.69 -11.46 20.74
CA HIS A 78 3.05 -11.95 20.52
C HIS A 78 4.13 -10.89 20.76
N TYR A 79 3.84 -9.60 20.50
CA TYR A 79 4.85 -8.54 20.48
C TYR A 79 4.53 -7.35 21.40
N GLY A 80 3.32 -7.27 21.96
CA GLY A 80 2.85 -6.12 22.74
C GLY A 80 3.57 -5.88 24.08
N HIS A 81 4.36 -6.84 24.55
CA HIS A 81 5.13 -6.73 25.79
C HIS A 81 6.57 -6.24 25.60
N LEU A 82 7.07 -6.15 24.35
CA LEU A 82 8.48 -5.84 24.06
C LEU A 82 8.84 -4.34 24.11
N GLN A 83 7.91 -3.45 24.52
CA GLN A 83 8.13 -2.00 24.55
C GLN A 83 8.56 -1.43 25.92
N GLN A 84 9.00 -2.26 26.90
CA GLN A 84 9.42 -1.78 28.23
C GLN A 84 10.90 -1.97 28.59
N GLU A 85 11.77 -2.36 27.67
CA GLU A 85 13.21 -2.53 27.98
C GLU A 85 14.07 -1.42 27.36
N GLY A 86 13.97 -0.22 27.91
CA GLY A 86 14.78 0.92 27.46
C GLY A 86 14.62 2.18 28.31
N ASN A 87 14.89 2.10 29.62
CA ASN A 87 15.46 3.21 30.38
C ASN A 87 15.84 2.79 31.82
N GLU A 88 17.10 2.40 32.00
CA GLU A 88 17.88 2.62 33.23
C GLU A 88 19.24 3.21 32.85
#